data_AF-A0AA92EGG3-F1
#
_entry.id   AF-A0AA92EGG3-F1
#
_cell.length_a   1.000
_cell.length_b   1.000
_cell.length_c   1.000
_cell.angle_alpha   90.00
_cell.angle_beta   90.00
_cell.angle_gamma   90.00
#
_symmetry.space_group_name_H-M   'P 1'
#
loop_
_entity.id
_entity.type
_entity.pdbx_description
1 polymer ?
#
loop_
_entity_poly.entity_id
_entity_poly.type
_entity_poly.pdbx_seq_one_letter_code
_entity_poly.pdbx_strand_id
1 'polypeptide(L)'
;MNRYFIPGEGRRGYPRRAYARIDEIEPINLEAADFVSISLDAVDADWTGFQARHLLSLIESENGAKRLAAYWKYLFLEGPPRKSNFSDGPFDDLPLYQIEITLPRGSDLLGTLIYEDGWLEICLAENGGVAVDVFGGLFSEPAVARLVSISRSTATNALNAVFDMQSWPDASELELRRALNIKCEITQLHMLDVGQGGAVAIICECGRPIYYFDVGCGVYRNTKTNPNPIQFCVCDDPPVILSHWDSDHWAGANLDTDLLKRVWIAPRQTVGAKHIAFANRILSAGGKILLVPQAFSGTFQAGQQKLKLQQCKGAPTDRNGSGLVLVVEDQNTDRGWLLTGDAPYNLIPGPLPSDLAAVVVPHHGADMGPGSKPPLCSQHAYSRLLYSFGPGNAHGRTSVRHPTAAAVSAHSASGWGHGAWLPPPPGRGLAGHPVLATASHPHSHHGGIAVGWTSAPPTAAHLASCGKAMQVTQT
;
A
#
# COMPACT_ATOMS: atom_id res chain seq x y z
N MET A 1 7.69 -5.14 -20.35
CA MET A 1 6.84 -4.97 -19.15
C MET A 1 6.88 -6.25 -18.33
N ASN A 2 7.19 -6.17 -17.02
CA ASN A 2 7.20 -7.37 -16.17
C ASN A 2 5.81 -8.01 -16.01
N ARG A 3 5.73 -9.31 -16.34
CA ARG A 3 4.51 -10.13 -16.29
C ARG A 3 3.91 -10.31 -14.89
N TYR A 4 4.71 -10.12 -13.84
CA TYR A 4 4.26 -10.21 -12.44
C TYR A 4 3.09 -9.27 -12.14
N PHE A 5 3.05 -8.12 -12.81
CA PHE A 5 2.05 -7.09 -12.59
C PHE A 5 0.88 -7.13 -13.59
N ILE A 6 0.89 -8.05 -14.55
CA ILE A 6 -0.13 -8.10 -15.61
C ILE A 6 -1.14 -9.19 -15.27
N PRO A 7 -2.45 -8.86 -15.14
CA PRO A 7 -3.49 -9.85 -14.91
C PRO A 7 -3.43 -11.00 -15.93
N GLY A 8 -3.43 -12.24 -15.43
CA GLY A 8 -3.42 -13.44 -16.27
C GLY A 8 -2.05 -13.86 -16.85
N GLU A 9 -0.98 -13.06 -16.68
CA GLU A 9 0.36 -13.38 -17.20
C GLU A 9 1.37 -13.84 -16.15
N GLY A 10 0.95 -13.97 -14.89
CA GLY A 10 1.81 -14.46 -13.82
C GLY A 10 2.39 -15.84 -14.10
N ARG A 11 3.54 -16.12 -13.48
CA ARG A 11 4.26 -17.39 -13.65
C ARG A 11 3.47 -18.52 -12.99
N ARG A 12 3.26 -19.62 -13.73
CA ARG A 12 2.52 -20.80 -13.22
C ARG A 12 3.35 -21.74 -12.35
N GLY A 13 4.67 -21.70 -12.48
CA GLY A 13 5.61 -22.47 -11.67
C GLY A 13 6.23 -21.62 -10.56
N TYR A 14 7.06 -22.25 -9.75
CA TYR A 14 7.85 -21.61 -8.69
C TYR A 14 9.33 -21.98 -8.83
N PRO A 15 10.25 -21.11 -8.36
CA PRO A 15 11.68 -21.40 -8.43
C PRO A 15 12.04 -22.48 -7.39
N ARG A 16 13.04 -23.33 -7.69
CA ARG A 16 13.55 -24.29 -6.70
C ARG A 16 14.36 -23.61 -5.60
N ARG A 17 15.03 -22.51 -5.93
CA ARG A 17 15.84 -21.71 -5.03
C ARG A 17 15.50 -20.25 -5.25
N ALA A 18 15.24 -19.50 -4.19
CA ALA A 18 14.92 -18.09 -4.29
C ALA A 18 15.63 -17.26 -3.21
N TYR A 19 15.92 -16.01 -3.56
CA TYR A 19 16.25 -14.99 -2.58
C TYR A 19 14.96 -14.28 -2.20
N ALA A 20 14.71 -14.16 -0.91
CA ALA A 20 13.45 -13.63 -0.40
C ALA A 20 13.68 -12.65 0.75
N ARG A 21 12.77 -11.71 0.92
CA ARG A 21 12.74 -10.81 2.08
C ARG A 21 11.35 -10.83 2.69
N ILE A 22 11.26 -10.73 4.00
CA ILE A 22 9.95 -10.54 4.66
C ILE A 22 9.35 -9.24 4.14
N ASP A 23 8.10 -9.38 3.71
CA ASP A 23 7.29 -8.32 3.15
C ASP A 23 6.21 -7.97 4.17
N GLU A 24 5.38 -8.92 4.55
CA GLU A 24 4.24 -8.68 5.46
C GLU A 24 4.13 -9.82 6.49
N ILE A 25 3.65 -9.49 7.69
CA ILE A 25 3.30 -10.43 8.74
C ILE A 25 1.89 -10.09 9.24
N GLU A 26 0.98 -11.07 9.23
CA GLU A 26 -0.42 -10.89 9.61
C GLU A 26 -0.88 -12.04 10.54
N PRO A 27 -1.56 -11.78 11.67
CA PRO A 27 -1.98 -10.47 12.18
C PRO A 27 -0.83 -9.63 12.71
N ILE A 28 -0.97 -8.31 12.60
CA ILE A 28 -0.06 -7.33 13.22
C ILE A 28 0.08 -7.59 14.73
N ASN A 29 -1.03 -7.81 15.44
CA ASN A 29 -1.02 -8.20 16.85
C ASN A 29 -0.76 -9.69 17.02
N LEU A 30 0.53 -10.06 17.12
CA LEU A 30 0.98 -11.44 17.30
C LEU A 30 0.63 -12.08 18.65
N GLU A 31 0.27 -11.30 19.67
CA GLU A 31 -0.05 -11.84 21.00
C GLU A 31 -1.41 -12.56 21.02
N ALA A 32 -2.36 -12.08 20.21
CA ALA A 32 -3.71 -12.62 20.13
C ALA A 32 -3.87 -13.70 19.04
N ALA A 33 -2.79 -14.08 18.35
CA ALA A 33 -2.84 -14.90 17.14
C ALA A 33 -2.58 -16.38 17.42
N ASP A 34 -3.49 -17.25 16.99
CA ASP A 34 -3.25 -18.71 16.98
C ASP A 34 -2.31 -19.12 15.83
N PHE A 35 -2.43 -18.41 14.70
CA PHE A 35 -1.66 -18.62 13.48
C PHE A 35 -1.23 -17.28 12.90
N VAL A 36 -0.07 -17.30 12.26
CA VAL A 36 0.56 -16.13 11.64
C VAL A 36 0.85 -16.46 10.18
N SER A 37 0.41 -15.57 9.30
CA SER A 37 0.78 -15.55 7.89
C SER A 37 2.03 -14.69 7.73
N ILE A 38 3.04 -15.22 7.03
CA ILE A 38 4.25 -14.51 6.66
C ILE A 38 4.32 -14.50 5.14
N SER A 39 4.45 -13.30 4.61
CA SER A 39 4.54 -12.98 3.22
C SER A 39 5.98 -12.62 2.89
N LEU A 40 6.56 -13.27 1.88
CA LEU A 40 7.93 -13.05 1.43
C LEU A 40 7.92 -12.54 -0.02
N ASP A 41 8.56 -11.40 -0.27
CA ASP A 41 8.87 -10.92 -1.62
C ASP A 41 10.12 -11.64 -2.12
N ALA A 42 10.03 -12.34 -3.25
CA ALA A 42 11.04 -13.28 -3.69
C ALA A 42 11.43 -13.12 -5.17
N VAL A 43 12.68 -13.46 -5.46
CA VAL A 43 13.25 -13.57 -6.81
C VAL A 43 13.91 -14.94 -7.01
N ASP A 44 13.80 -15.50 -8.21
CA ASP A 44 14.51 -16.73 -8.57
C ASP A 44 16.03 -16.53 -8.42
N ALA A 45 16.64 -17.31 -7.52
CA ALA A 45 18.07 -17.17 -7.19
C ALA A 45 18.98 -17.66 -8.32
N ASP A 46 18.45 -18.48 -9.24
CA ASP A 46 19.18 -19.04 -10.38
C ASP A 46 18.98 -18.22 -11.67
N TRP A 47 18.34 -17.06 -11.57
CA TRP A 47 18.09 -16.19 -12.72
C TRP A 47 19.39 -15.68 -13.35
N THR A 48 19.52 -15.84 -14.66
CA THR A 48 20.72 -15.48 -15.42
C THR A 48 21.03 -13.98 -15.40
N GLY A 49 20.05 -13.12 -15.10
CA GLY A 49 20.26 -11.68 -14.95
C GLY A 49 21.14 -11.28 -13.76
N PHE A 50 21.45 -12.22 -12.85
CA PHE A 50 22.38 -12.02 -11.73
C PHE A 50 23.84 -12.33 -12.06
N GLN A 51 24.13 -12.82 -13.27
CA GLN A 51 25.48 -13.10 -13.71
C GLN A 51 26.29 -11.82 -13.97
N ALA A 52 27.62 -11.94 -14.05
CA ALA A 52 28.53 -10.83 -14.29
C ALA A 52 28.15 -10.01 -15.55
N ARG A 53 28.51 -8.73 -15.57
CA ARG A 53 28.22 -7.77 -16.66
C ARG A 53 26.75 -7.39 -16.85
N HIS A 54 25.79 -8.08 -16.24
CA HIS A 54 24.40 -7.62 -16.20
C HIS A 54 24.22 -6.47 -15.20
N LEU A 55 23.15 -5.68 -15.39
CA LEU A 55 22.84 -4.54 -14.53
C LEU A 55 22.57 -4.98 -13.08
N LEU A 56 21.83 -6.08 -12.92
CA LEU A 56 21.42 -6.64 -11.62
C LEU A 56 22.41 -7.69 -11.09
N SER A 57 23.63 -7.73 -11.62
CA SER A 57 24.67 -8.72 -11.24
C SER A 57 24.87 -8.80 -9.72
N LEU A 58 24.80 -10.01 -9.16
CA LEU A 58 25.14 -10.27 -7.76
C LEU A 58 26.60 -10.71 -7.56
N ILE A 59 27.30 -11.09 -8.64
CA ILE A 59 28.70 -11.55 -8.61
C ILE A 59 29.68 -10.38 -8.52
N GLU A 60 29.47 -9.34 -9.33
CA GLU A 60 30.27 -8.10 -9.34
C GLU A 60 29.61 -6.98 -8.50
N SER A 61 29.27 -7.26 -7.25
CA SER A 61 28.38 -6.38 -6.44
C SER A 61 28.76 -4.90 -6.42
N GLU A 62 30.04 -4.55 -6.24
CA GLU A 62 30.46 -3.13 -6.23
C GLU A 62 30.29 -2.43 -7.59
N ASN A 63 30.69 -3.09 -8.67
CA ASN A 63 30.57 -2.53 -10.02
C ASN A 63 29.10 -2.54 -10.48
N GLY A 64 28.34 -3.56 -10.11
CA GLY A 64 26.90 -3.65 -10.30
C GLY A 64 26.17 -2.49 -9.61
N ALA A 65 26.49 -2.24 -8.34
CA ALA A 65 25.91 -1.12 -7.57
C ALA A 65 26.17 0.24 -8.24
N LYS A 66 27.39 0.48 -8.75
CA LYS A 66 27.71 1.71 -9.50
C LYS A 66 26.91 1.82 -10.80
N ARG A 67 26.79 0.74 -11.57
CA ARG A 67 25.98 0.72 -12.80
C ARG A 67 24.51 0.98 -12.51
N LEU A 68 23.98 0.38 -11.45
CA LEU A 68 22.59 0.54 -11.03
C LEU A 68 22.31 1.94 -10.48
N ALA A 69 23.21 2.52 -9.69
CA ALA A 69 23.09 3.90 -9.23
C ALA A 69 23.06 4.89 -10.41
N ALA A 70 23.90 4.67 -11.44
CA ALA A 70 23.85 5.47 -12.67
C ALA A 70 22.54 5.30 -13.44
N TYR A 71 22.01 4.07 -13.51
CA TYR A 71 20.71 3.77 -14.10
C TYR A 71 19.57 4.53 -13.40
N TRP A 72 19.50 4.46 -12.07
CA TRP A 72 18.48 5.19 -11.31
C TRP A 72 18.63 6.69 -11.43
N LYS A 73 19.85 7.22 -11.26
CA LYS A 73 20.10 8.65 -11.44
C LYS A 73 19.57 9.16 -12.78
N TYR A 74 19.80 8.40 -13.85
CA TYR A 74 19.29 8.74 -15.18
C TYR A 74 17.75 8.74 -15.22
N LEU A 75 17.09 7.67 -14.74
CA LEU A 75 15.63 7.60 -14.75
C LEU A 75 14.95 8.71 -13.93
N PHE A 76 15.52 9.07 -12.78
CA PHE A 76 14.98 10.13 -11.92
C PHE A 76 15.19 11.54 -12.51
N LEU A 77 16.26 11.79 -13.26
CA LEU A 77 16.63 13.13 -13.76
C LEU A 77 16.25 13.38 -15.23
N GLU A 78 16.49 12.41 -16.11
CA GLU A 78 16.46 12.60 -17.56
C GLU A 78 15.24 11.94 -18.24
N GLY A 79 14.47 11.12 -17.51
CA GLY A 79 13.33 10.36 -18.01
C GLY A 79 13.74 9.07 -18.74
N PRO A 80 12.79 8.27 -19.25
CA PRO A 80 13.10 6.98 -19.86
C PRO A 80 14.05 7.12 -21.06
N PRO A 81 15.03 6.22 -21.23
CA PRO A 81 16.03 6.36 -22.28
C PRO A 81 15.38 6.35 -23.68
N ARG A 82 15.76 7.32 -24.51
CA ARG A 82 15.57 7.21 -25.96
C ARG A 82 16.49 6.09 -26.46
N LYS A 83 16.02 4.84 -26.46
CA LYS A 83 16.69 3.62 -27.00
C LYS A 83 18.20 3.78 -27.27
N SER A 84 19.10 3.44 -26.34
CA SER A 84 20.48 3.04 -26.71
C SER A 84 21.44 2.55 -25.62
N ASN A 85 21.29 2.84 -24.32
CA ASN A 85 22.41 2.57 -23.37
C ASN A 85 22.23 1.35 -22.45
N PHE A 86 21.00 0.85 -22.30
CA PHE A 86 20.71 -0.36 -21.54
C PHE A 86 19.82 -1.24 -22.43
N SER A 87 20.31 -2.42 -22.84
CA SER A 87 19.50 -3.45 -23.52
C SER A 87 18.27 -3.77 -22.66
N ASP A 88 17.10 -4.00 -23.27
CA ASP A 88 15.80 -4.44 -22.72
C ASP A 88 15.56 -4.27 -21.21
N GLY A 89 14.48 -3.57 -20.83
CA GLY A 89 14.15 -3.17 -19.45
C GLY A 89 14.58 -4.21 -18.39
N PRO A 90 15.62 -3.93 -17.57
CA PRO A 90 16.29 -4.96 -16.75
C PRO A 90 15.38 -5.59 -15.69
N PHE A 91 14.31 -4.88 -15.33
CA PHE A 91 13.29 -5.34 -14.40
C PHE A 91 12.10 -6.02 -15.09
N ASP A 92 12.00 -6.01 -16.43
CA ASP A 92 10.91 -6.63 -17.17
C ASP A 92 10.97 -8.16 -17.13
N ASP A 93 12.16 -8.73 -17.19
CA ASP A 93 12.35 -10.19 -17.14
C ASP A 93 12.59 -10.74 -15.72
N LEU A 94 12.74 -9.85 -14.73
CA LEU A 94 13.00 -10.22 -13.34
C LEU A 94 11.91 -11.20 -12.83
N PRO A 95 12.27 -12.43 -12.46
CA PRO A 95 11.32 -13.44 -12.04
C PRO A 95 10.91 -13.23 -10.58
N LEU A 96 9.90 -12.38 -10.40
CA LEU A 96 9.30 -12.06 -9.10
C LEU A 96 8.27 -13.10 -8.69
N TYR A 97 8.19 -13.34 -7.37
CA TYR A 97 7.22 -14.21 -6.72
C TYR A 97 6.84 -13.63 -5.35
N GLN A 98 5.62 -13.89 -4.89
CA GLN A 98 5.26 -13.77 -3.47
C GLN A 98 5.15 -15.18 -2.90
N ILE A 99 5.74 -15.41 -1.73
CA ILE A 99 5.62 -16.70 -1.02
C ILE A 99 4.93 -16.45 0.30
N GLU A 100 3.77 -17.08 0.49
CA GLU A 100 2.97 -17.00 1.70
C GLU A 100 3.09 -18.30 2.49
N ILE A 101 3.39 -18.16 3.79
CA ILE A 101 3.54 -19.27 4.74
C ILE A 101 2.63 -19.00 5.92
N THR A 102 1.76 -19.95 6.26
CA THR A 102 0.95 -19.88 7.48
C THR A 102 1.50 -20.83 8.53
N LEU A 103 1.91 -20.30 9.68
CA LEU A 103 2.53 -21.04 10.77
C LEU A 103 1.73 -20.90 12.07
N PRO A 104 1.61 -21.95 12.90
CA PRO A 104 1.10 -21.81 14.26
C PRO A 104 2.00 -20.92 15.12
N ARG A 105 1.44 -20.21 16.10
CA ARG A 105 2.17 -19.28 16.98
C ARG A 105 3.38 -19.89 17.72
N GLY A 106 3.29 -21.18 18.04
CA GLY A 106 4.35 -21.94 18.73
C GLY A 106 5.39 -22.57 17.80
N SER A 107 5.40 -22.26 16.50
CA SER A 107 6.36 -22.82 15.55
C SER A 107 7.77 -22.23 15.74
N ASP A 108 8.79 -23.08 15.85
CA ASP A 108 10.21 -22.64 15.91
C ASP A 108 10.61 -21.79 14.68
N LEU A 109 10.11 -22.17 13.50
CA LEU A 109 10.32 -21.42 12.28
C LEU A 109 9.71 -20.01 12.37
N LEU A 110 8.56 -19.86 13.02
CA LEU A 110 7.95 -18.54 13.22
C LEU A 110 8.84 -17.68 14.11
N GLY A 111 9.32 -18.24 15.23
CA GLY A 111 10.23 -17.54 16.14
C GLY A 111 11.53 -17.07 15.48
N THR A 112 11.99 -17.77 14.43
CA THR A 112 13.15 -17.37 13.63
C THR A 112 12.81 -16.23 12.66
N LEU A 113 11.63 -16.27 12.03
CA LEU A 113 11.26 -15.33 10.98
C LEU A 113 10.79 -13.97 11.50
N ILE A 114 10.04 -13.91 12.61
CA ILE A 114 9.45 -12.64 13.08
C ILE A 114 10.47 -11.55 13.47
N TYR A 115 11.74 -11.92 13.64
CA TYR A 115 12.83 -10.98 13.96
C TYR A 115 13.87 -10.87 12.82
N GLU A 116 13.60 -11.48 11.67
CA GLU A 116 14.50 -11.40 10.52
C GLU A 116 14.20 -10.15 9.69
N ASP A 117 15.23 -9.36 9.40
CA ASP A 117 15.14 -8.11 8.62
C ASP A 117 15.98 -8.14 7.34
N GLY A 118 16.76 -9.22 7.15
CA GLY A 118 17.66 -9.44 6.03
C GLY A 118 17.07 -10.26 4.89
N TRP A 119 17.93 -10.55 3.91
CA TRP A 119 17.61 -11.46 2.82
C TRP A 119 17.78 -12.92 3.26
N LEU A 120 16.81 -13.72 2.87
CA LEU A 120 16.75 -15.15 3.07
C LEU A 120 17.04 -15.86 1.76
N GLU A 121 17.66 -17.02 1.85
CA GLU A 121 17.73 -18.01 0.78
C GLU A 121 16.79 -19.16 1.14
N ILE A 122 15.88 -19.46 0.23
CA ILE A 122 14.81 -20.44 0.42
C ILE A 122 14.89 -21.52 -0.65
N CYS A 123 14.66 -22.76 -0.23
CA CYS A 123 14.55 -23.90 -1.14
C CYS A 123 13.13 -24.45 -1.12
N LEU A 124 12.54 -24.54 -2.32
CA LEU A 124 11.20 -25.07 -2.54
C LEU A 124 11.25 -26.41 -3.27
N ALA A 125 10.33 -27.30 -2.92
CA ALA A 125 10.14 -28.58 -3.58
C ALA A 125 8.66 -28.95 -3.66
N GLU A 126 8.35 -30.01 -4.42
CA GLU A 126 7.00 -30.58 -4.49
C GLU A 126 6.61 -31.30 -3.20
N ASN A 127 7.59 -31.93 -2.52
CA ASN A 127 7.38 -32.80 -1.36
C ASN A 127 8.39 -32.50 -0.24
N GLY A 128 7.98 -32.80 1.00
CA GLY A 128 8.79 -32.59 2.21
C GLY A 128 8.80 -31.14 2.70
N GLY A 129 8.75 -30.90 4.01
CA GLY A 129 8.72 -29.54 4.57
C GLY A 129 7.33 -28.91 4.70
N VAL A 130 7.29 -27.60 4.96
CA VAL A 130 6.07 -26.85 5.28
C VAL A 130 5.35 -26.41 4.00
N ALA A 131 4.01 -26.55 3.95
CA ALA A 131 3.25 -26.09 2.79
C ALA A 131 3.26 -24.57 2.68
N VAL A 132 3.51 -24.07 1.48
CA VAL A 132 3.52 -22.65 1.14
C VAL A 132 2.74 -22.40 -0.13
N ASP A 133 2.26 -21.18 -0.30
CA ASP A 133 1.60 -20.71 -1.51
C ASP A 133 2.53 -19.75 -2.24
N VAL A 134 2.77 -20.00 -3.52
CA VAL A 134 3.68 -19.21 -4.34
C VAL A 134 2.90 -18.54 -5.45
N PHE A 135 2.81 -17.21 -5.40
CA PHE A 135 2.16 -16.40 -6.41
C PHE A 135 3.20 -15.91 -7.42
N GLY A 136 3.06 -16.32 -8.68
CA GLY A 136 3.93 -15.84 -9.76
C GLY A 136 3.49 -14.50 -10.38
N GLY A 137 2.52 -13.82 -9.76
CA GLY A 137 1.99 -12.51 -10.17
C GLY A 137 1.01 -11.96 -9.15
N LEU A 138 0.85 -10.63 -9.12
CA LEU A 138 -0.08 -9.93 -8.21
C LEU A 138 -1.52 -10.39 -8.35
N PHE A 139 -1.93 -10.75 -9.57
CA PHE A 139 -3.31 -11.10 -9.90
C PHE A 139 -3.46 -12.57 -10.32
N SER A 140 -2.58 -13.44 -9.83
CA SER A 140 -2.54 -14.86 -10.19
C SER A 140 -2.95 -15.74 -9.03
N GLU A 141 -3.52 -16.90 -9.34
CA GLU A 141 -3.70 -17.97 -8.36
C GLU A 141 -2.35 -18.53 -7.91
N PRO A 142 -2.24 -19.03 -6.66
CA PRO A 142 -0.99 -19.59 -6.17
C PRO A 142 -0.73 -20.99 -6.71
N ALA A 143 0.55 -21.30 -6.92
CA ALA A 143 1.02 -22.67 -6.97
C ALA A 143 1.35 -23.15 -5.54
N VAL A 144 0.96 -24.38 -5.20
CA VAL A 144 1.33 -24.96 -3.91
C VAL A 144 2.72 -25.58 -4.01
N ALA A 145 3.59 -25.22 -3.08
CA ALA A 145 4.93 -25.77 -2.93
C ALA A 145 5.20 -26.18 -1.48
N ARG A 146 6.39 -26.73 -1.24
CA ARG A 146 6.89 -27.00 0.11
C ARG A 146 8.20 -26.26 0.38
N LEU A 147 8.25 -25.52 1.48
CA LEU A 147 9.48 -24.95 2.02
C LEU A 147 10.29 -26.05 2.69
N VAL A 148 11.42 -26.41 2.07
CA VAL A 148 12.33 -27.47 2.56
C VAL A 148 13.43 -26.89 3.45
N SER A 149 13.96 -25.73 3.08
CA SER A 149 14.97 -25.03 3.89
C SER A 149 14.88 -23.53 3.73
N ILE A 150 15.32 -22.83 4.78
CA ILE A 150 15.37 -21.38 4.85
C ILE A 150 16.58 -20.99 5.70
N SER A 151 17.37 -20.06 5.21
CA SER A 151 18.57 -19.56 5.89
C SER A 151 18.86 -18.13 5.48
N ARG A 152 19.66 -17.41 6.25
CA ARG A 152 20.17 -16.10 5.81
C ARG A 152 20.95 -16.24 4.51
N SER A 153 20.69 -15.35 3.57
CA SER A 153 21.37 -15.32 2.29
C SER A 153 22.79 -14.78 2.45
N THR A 154 23.76 -15.50 1.88
CA THR A 154 25.14 -15.02 1.76
C THR A 154 25.27 -13.85 0.77
N ALA A 155 24.26 -13.64 -0.08
CA ALA A 155 24.20 -12.56 -1.07
C ALA A 155 23.55 -11.26 -0.53
N THR A 156 23.27 -11.16 0.78
CA THR A 156 22.52 -10.03 1.39
C THR A 156 23.03 -8.65 0.97
N ASN A 157 24.35 -8.42 0.99
CA ASN A 157 24.91 -7.11 0.62
C ASN A 157 24.67 -6.77 -0.86
N ALA A 158 24.81 -7.76 -1.75
CA ALA A 158 24.56 -7.58 -3.18
C ALA A 158 23.06 -7.39 -3.45
N LEU A 159 22.20 -8.14 -2.76
CA LEU A 159 20.75 -8.01 -2.87
C LEU A 159 20.25 -6.64 -2.38
N ASN A 160 20.76 -6.14 -1.25
CA ASN A 160 20.45 -4.79 -0.76
C ASN A 160 20.92 -3.71 -1.74
N ALA A 161 22.08 -3.88 -2.39
CA ALA A 161 22.56 -2.94 -3.39
C ALA A 161 21.64 -2.89 -4.63
N VAL A 162 20.96 -3.99 -4.95
CA VAL A 162 20.07 -4.11 -6.12
C VAL A 162 18.62 -3.75 -5.81
N PHE A 163 18.11 -4.19 -4.66
CA PHE A 163 16.70 -4.22 -4.31
C PHE A 163 16.34 -3.35 -3.10
N ASP A 164 17.00 -2.20 -2.96
CA ASP A 164 16.72 -1.20 -1.92
C ASP A 164 16.77 0.22 -2.53
N MET A 165 16.32 1.22 -1.79
CA MET A 165 16.22 2.62 -2.22
C MET A 165 17.49 3.43 -1.99
N GLN A 166 18.59 2.82 -1.53
CA GLN A 166 19.82 3.54 -1.14
C GLN A 166 20.39 4.43 -2.25
N SER A 167 20.23 4.04 -3.51
CA SER A 167 20.73 4.78 -4.68
C SER A 167 19.73 5.81 -5.23
N TRP A 168 18.51 5.88 -4.68
CA TRP A 168 17.48 6.79 -5.16
C TRP A 168 17.63 8.15 -4.49
N PRO A 169 17.51 9.27 -5.23
CA PRO A 169 17.57 10.59 -4.64
C PRO A 169 16.33 10.87 -3.79
N ASP A 170 16.51 11.61 -2.70
CA ASP A 170 15.40 12.25 -2.00
C ASP A 170 14.86 13.42 -2.84
N ALA A 171 13.55 13.65 -2.76
CA ALA A 171 12.93 14.83 -3.33
C ALA A 171 13.35 16.08 -2.55
N SER A 172 13.62 17.16 -3.28
CA SER A 172 13.82 18.47 -2.67
C SER A 172 12.51 19.02 -2.11
N GLU A 173 12.64 19.92 -1.13
CA GLU A 173 11.48 20.64 -0.57
C GLU A 173 10.70 21.39 -1.67
N LEU A 174 11.38 21.93 -2.68
CA LEU A 174 10.75 22.61 -3.81
C LEU A 174 9.90 21.66 -4.66
N GLU A 175 10.39 20.44 -4.93
CA GLU A 175 9.62 19.43 -5.66
C GLU A 175 8.38 19.01 -4.89
N LEU A 176 8.52 18.75 -3.59
CA LEU A 176 7.39 18.40 -2.72
C LEU A 176 6.39 19.56 -2.65
N ARG A 177 6.84 20.82 -2.50
CA ARG A 177 5.97 22.00 -2.52
C ARG A 177 5.23 22.18 -3.83
N ARG A 178 5.85 21.89 -4.96
CA ARG A 178 5.18 21.94 -6.27
C ARG A 178 4.14 20.84 -6.43
N ALA A 179 4.47 19.63 -6.01
CA ALA A 179 3.57 18.48 -6.14
C ALA A 179 2.38 18.56 -5.17
N LEU A 180 2.58 19.10 -3.96
CA LEU A 180 1.56 19.23 -2.91
C LEU A 180 0.95 20.64 -2.84
N ASN A 181 1.12 21.45 -3.89
CA ASN A 181 0.51 22.76 -3.96
C ASN A 181 -1.01 22.63 -4.16
N ILE A 182 -1.80 23.07 -3.18
CA ILE A 182 -3.27 23.07 -3.28
C ILE A 182 -3.69 24.10 -4.35
N LYS A 183 -4.13 23.59 -5.52
CA LYS A 183 -4.48 24.42 -6.69
C LYS A 183 -5.93 24.90 -6.70
N CYS A 184 -6.79 24.26 -5.92
CA CYS A 184 -8.23 24.43 -5.92
C CYS A 184 -8.78 24.10 -4.53
N GLU A 185 -9.84 24.76 -4.09
CA GLU A 185 -10.43 24.53 -2.77
C GLU A 185 -10.89 23.07 -2.62
N ILE A 186 -10.45 22.41 -1.57
CA ILE A 186 -10.81 21.02 -1.21
C ILE A 186 -12.20 21.01 -0.60
N THR A 187 -13.13 20.26 -1.19
CA THR A 187 -14.52 20.22 -0.71
C THR A 187 -14.97 18.84 -0.26
N GLN A 188 -14.35 17.78 -0.79
CA GLN A 188 -14.76 16.41 -0.48
C GLN A 188 -13.56 15.47 -0.38
N LEU A 189 -13.70 14.43 0.44
CA LEU A 189 -12.86 13.25 0.48
C LEU A 189 -13.67 12.08 -0.05
N HIS A 190 -13.15 11.34 -1.03
CA HIS A 190 -13.79 10.14 -1.57
C HIS A 190 -12.98 8.89 -1.23
N MET A 191 -13.50 7.99 -0.40
CA MET A 191 -12.93 6.65 -0.25
C MET A 191 -13.50 5.75 -1.33
N LEU A 192 -12.64 5.15 -2.15
CA LEU A 192 -13.05 4.36 -3.31
C LEU A 192 -13.14 2.88 -2.92
N ASP A 193 -14.19 2.20 -3.40
CA ASP A 193 -14.33 0.75 -3.22
C ASP A 193 -13.40 0.02 -4.20
N VAL A 194 -12.20 -0.33 -3.75
CA VAL A 194 -11.17 -1.02 -4.56
C VAL A 194 -10.98 -2.48 -4.17
N GLY A 195 -11.88 -3.04 -3.35
CA GLY A 195 -11.71 -4.34 -2.73
C GLY A 195 -10.80 -4.27 -1.49
N GLN A 196 -10.01 -5.32 -1.25
CA GLN A 196 -8.99 -5.33 -0.21
C GLN A 196 -7.85 -4.37 -0.59
N GLY A 197 -7.78 -3.21 0.03
CA GLY A 197 -6.76 -2.21 -0.25
C GLY A 197 -7.21 -0.80 0.10
N GLY A 198 -6.34 0.18 -0.14
CA GLY A 198 -6.60 1.59 0.17
C GLY A 198 -6.62 2.46 -1.09
N ALA A 199 -7.65 3.29 -1.24
CA ALA A 199 -7.66 4.34 -2.25
C ALA A 199 -8.58 5.49 -1.82
N VAL A 200 -8.01 6.68 -1.65
CA VAL A 200 -8.76 7.88 -1.26
C VAL A 200 -8.44 9.02 -2.23
N ALA A 201 -9.47 9.66 -2.78
CA ALA A 201 -9.32 10.84 -3.61
C ALA A 201 -9.67 12.11 -2.82
N ILE A 202 -8.82 13.12 -2.91
CA ILE A 202 -9.12 14.47 -2.41
C ILE A 202 -9.72 15.26 -3.56
N ILE A 203 -10.97 15.68 -3.41
CA ILE A 203 -11.76 16.29 -4.46
C ILE A 203 -11.89 17.80 -4.21
N CYS A 204 -11.61 18.58 -5.24
CA CYS A 204 -11.78 20.03 -5.18
C CYS A 204 -13.19 20.48 -5.58
N GLU A 205 -13.51 21.77 -5.38
CA GLU A 205 -14.78 22.40 -5.76
C GLU A 205 -15.18 22.20 -7.24
N CYS A 206 -14.21 22.00 -8.15
CA CYS A 206 -14.47 21.68 -9.55
C CYS A 206 -14.96 20.23 -9.75
N GLY A 207 -15.09 19.46 -8.67
CA GLY A 207 -15.46 18.05 -8.68
C GLY A 207 -14.38 17.13 -9.25
N ARG A 208 -13.11 17.53 -9.23
CA ARG A 208 -11.97 16.77 -9.77
C ARG A 208 -11.07 16.27 -8.64
N PRO A 209 -10.49 15.07 -8.74
CA PRO A 209 -9.41 14.66 -7.85
C PRO A 209 -8.21 15.58 -8.07
N ILE A 210 -7.72 16.17 -6.99
CA ILE A 210 -6.46 16.94 -6.97
C ILE A 210 -5.32 16.16 -6.31
N TYR A 211 -5.65 15.14 -5.53
CA TYR A 211 -4.70 14.16 -4.98
C TYR A 211 -5.37 12.79 -4.92
N TYR A 212 -4.58 11.74 -5.11
CA TYR A 212 -4.89 10.42 -4.58
C TYR A 212 -3.99 10.15 -3.38
N PHE A 213 -4.55 9.59 -2.31
CA PHE A 213 -3.83 8.97 -1.21
C PHE A 213 -4.07 7.48 -1.32
N ASP A 214 -3.05 6.77 -1.80
CA ASP A 214 -3.09 5.41 -2.31
C ASP A 214 -4.00 5.22 -3.55
N VAL A 215 -3.69 4.18 -4.31
CA VAL A 215 -4.43 3.72 -5.51
C VAL A 215 -4.38 2.20 -5.57
N GLY A 216 -4.72 1.60 -4.44
CA GLY A 216 -4.66 0.19 -4.15
C GLY A 216 -5.74 -0.66 -4.80
N CYS A 217 -5.62 -1.97 -4.59
CA CYS A 217 -6.65 -2.98 -4.84
C CYS A 217 -6.24 -4.33 -4.26
N GLY A 218 -7.16 -5.29 -4.22
CA GLY A 218 -6.90 -6.65 -3.79
C GLY A 218 -5.88 -7.35 -4.69
N VAL A 219 -4.88 -7.97 -4.05
CA VAL A 219 -3.83 -8.77 -4.67
C VAL A 219 -3.79 -10.18 -4.10
N TYR A 220 -3.09 -11.09 -4.79
CA TYR A 220 -2.94 -12.49 -4.41
C TYR A 220 -4.30 -13.16 -4.14
N ARG A 221 -4.50 -13.72 -2.94
CA ARG A 221 -5.78 -14.34 -2.52
C ARG A 221 -6.96 -13.39 -2.50
N ASN A 222 -6.68 -12.09 -2.36
CA ASN A 222 -7.70 -11.04 -2.26
C ASN A 222 -8.04 -10.40 -3.61
N THR A 223 -7.46 -10.86 -4.72
CA THR A 223 -7.85 -10.41 -6.07
C THR A 223 -9.35 -10.57 -6.35
N LYS A 224 -9.95 -11.65 -5.85
CA LYS A 224 -11.40 -11.92 -5.92
C LYS A 224 -12.27 -10.85 -5.26
N THR A 225 -11.68 -9.99 -4.42
CA THR A 225 -12.40 -8.95 -3.69
C THR A 225 -12.51 -7.66 -4.49
N ASN A 226 -11.87 -7.57 -5.67
CA ASN A 226 -11.87 -6.39 -6.50
C ASN A 226 -13.23 -6.19 -7.17
N PRO A 227 -13.82 -4.98 -7.12
CA PRO A 227 -14.91 -4.65 -8.01
C PRO A 227 -14.39 -4.53 -9.44
N ASN A 228 -15.30 -4.60 -10.42
CA ASN A 228 -14.95 -4.47 -11.83
C ASN A 228 -15.82 -3.39 -12.49
N PRO A 229 -15.23 -2.34 -13.09
CA PRO A 229 -13.79 -2.07 -13.22
C PRO A 229 -13.20 -1.27 -12.04
N ILE A 230 -11.87 -1.37 -11.84
CA ILE A 230 -11.08 -0.44 -11.02
C ILE A 230 -10.47 0.62 -11.95
N GLN A 231 -10.83 1.89 -11.76
CA GLN A 231 -10.41 3.01 -12.62
C GLN A 231 -10.29 4.30 -11.82
N PHE A 232 -9.45 5.21 -12.29
CA PHE A 232 -9.19 6.47 -11.60
C PHE A 232 -9.32 7.65 -12.56
N CYS A 233 -9.96 8.72 -12.09
CA CYS A 233 -10.07 9.95 -12.86
C CYS A 233 -8.73 10.70 -12.81
N VAL A 234 -8.05 10.76 -13.96
CA VAL A 234 -6.76 11.44 -14.12
C VAL A 234 -6.87 12.77 -14.90
N CYS A 235 -8.08 13.32 -15.01
CA CYS A 235 -8.35 14.46 -15.89
C CYS A 235 -7.61 15.76 -15.51
N ASP A 236 -7.14 15.90 -14.27
CA ASP A 236 -6.38 17.06 -13.78
C ASP A 236 -4.93 16.71 -13.40
N ASP A 237 -4.43 15.58 -13.89
CA ASP A 237 -3.08 15.08 -13.57
C ASP A 237 -2.79 15.01 -12.05
N PRO A 238 -3.67 14.37 -11.25
CA PRO A 238 -3.49 14.33 -9.80
C PRO A 238 -2.23 13.51 -9.45
N PRO A 239 -1.35 14.02 -8.58
CA PRO A 239 -0.31 13.20 -7.97
C PRO A 239 -0.91 12.12 -7.07
N VAL A 240 -0.19 11.01 -6.96
CA VAL A 240 -0.48 9.92 -6.04
C VAL A 240 0.45 10.04 -4.84
N ILE A 241 -0.09 10.17 -3.64
CA ILE A 241 0.61 10.08 -2.37
C ILE A 241 0.49 8.63 -1.93
N LEU A 242 1.59 7.89 -1.96
CA LEU A 242 1.64 6.50 -1.50
C LEU A 242 1.93 6.49 -0.01
N SER A 243 1.03 5.92 0.80
CA SER A 243 1.19 5.82 2.25
C SER A 243 2.34 4.88 2.63
N HIS A 244 2.43 3.70 2.03
CA HIS A 244 3.56 2.77 2.16
C HIS A 244 3.61 1.81 0.96
N TRP A 245 4.64 0.97 0.91
CA TRP A 245 4.93 0.13 -0.25
C TRP A 245 4.20 -1.22 -0.30
N ASP A 246 3.22 -1.48 0.58
CA ASP A 246 2.43 -2.72 0.48
C ASP A 246 1.54 -2.73 -0.77
N SER A 247 1.39 -3.93 -1.32
CA SER A 247 0.91 -4.09 -2.71
C SER A 247 -0.53 -3.63 -2.89
N ASP A 248 -1.36 -3.80 -1.87
CA ASP A 248 -2.75 -3.37 -1.85
C ASP A 248 -2.96 -1.85 -1.67
N HIS A 249 -1.88 -1.04 -1.66
CA HIS A 249 -1.94 0.42 -1.68
C HIS A 249 -1.52 1.04 -3.03
N TRP A 250 -0.94 0.24 -3.95
CA TRP A 250 -0.53 0.72 -5.27
C TRP A 250 -0.88 -0.19 -6.45
N ALA A 251 -1.33 -1.43 -6.21
CA ALA A 251 -1.56 -2.40 -7.26
C ALA A 251 -2.64 -1.98 -8.27
N GLY A 252 -3.60 -1.13 -7.88
CA GLY A 252 -4.63 -0.59 -8.77
C GLY A 252 -4.05 0.19 -9.96
N ALA A 253 -2.85 0.77 -9.82
CA ALA A 253 -2.14 1.40 -10.93
C ALA A 253 -1.70 0.43 -12.05
N ASN A 254 -1.71 -0.88 -11.79
CA ASN A 254 -1.48 -1.90 -12.81
C ASN A 254 -2.77 -2.33 -13.54
N LEU A 255 -3.93 -2.00 -12.98
CA LEU A 255 -5.24 -2.17 -13.63
C LEU A 255 -5.63 -0.90 -14.41
N ASP A 256 -5.32 0.29 -13.88
CA ASP A 256 -5.42 1.57 -14.60
C ASP A 256 -4.04 2.22 -14.80
N THR A 257 -3.37 1.79 -15.87
CA THR A 257 -1.98 2.19 -16.18
C THR A 257 -1.77 3.68 -16.45
N ASP A 258 -2.82 4.50 -16.56
CA ASP A 258 -2.64 5.95 -16.65
C ASP A 258 -2.09 6.57 -15.36
N LEU A 259 -2.23 5.88 -14.23
CA LEU A 259 -1.61 6.25 -12.96
C LEU A 259 -0.08 6.10 -12.97
N LEU A 260 0.49 5.20 -13.78
CA LEU A 260 1.95 5.02 -13.89
C LEU A 260 2.64 6.27 -14.46
N LYS A 261 1.89 7.13 -15.16
CA LYS A 261 2.41 8.37 -15.77
C LYS A 261 2.36 9.57 -14.82
N ARG A 262 1.82 9.41 -13.61
CA ARG A 262 1.65 10.51 -12.64
C ARG A 262 2.93 10.77 -11.85
N VAL A 263 2.89 11.84 -11.07
CA VAL A 263 3.84 12.07 -9.97
C VAL A 263 3.42 11.22 -8.77
N TRP A 264 4.34 10.43 -8.24
CA TRP A 264 4.18 9.62 -7.05
C TRP A 264 5.00 10.21 -5.92
N ILE A 265 4.40 10.49 -4.78
CA ILE A 265 5.05 10.95 -3.55
C ILE A 265 5.05 9.75 -2.61
N ALA A 266 6.23 9.20 -2.30
CA ALA A 266 6.34 7.94 -1.58
C ALA A 266 7.34 8.04 -0.43
N PRO A 267 7.16 7.31 0.68
CA PRO A 267 8.11 7.30 1.77
C PRO A 267 9.40 6.58 1.38
N ARG A 268 10.52 7.05 1.93
CA ARG A 268 11.75 6.26 1.98
C ARG A 268 11.62 5.17 3.03
N GLN A 269 11.54 3.92 2.59
CA GLN A 269 11.42 2.73 3.44
C GLN A 269 12.34 1.63 2.94
N THR A 270 12.56 0.65 3.80
CA THR A 270 13.16 -0.62 3.40
C THR A 270 12.16 -1.38 2.52
N VAL A 271 12.59 -1.79 1.33
CA VAL A 271 11.74 -2.53 0.38
C VAL A 271 12.42 -3.78 -0.17
N GLY A 272 11.66 -4.56 -0.93
CA GLY A 272 12.12 -5.71 -1.71
C GLY A 272 12.05 -5.52 -3.23
N ALA A 273 12.37 -6.59 -3.96
CA ALA A 273 12.49 -6.63 -5.41
C ALA A 273 11.22 -6.18 -6.17
N LYS A 274 10.01 -6.55 -5.72
CA LYS A 274 8.78 -6.17 -6.44
C LYS A 274 8.54 -4.66 -6.42
N HIS A 275 8.89 -3.99 -5.32
CA HIS A 275 8.73 -2.53 -5.17
C HIS A 275 9.67 -1.77 -6.10
N ILE A 276 10.92 -2.22 -6.18
CA ILE A 276 11.93 -1.66 -7.08
C ILE A 276 11.51 -1.86 -8.55
N ALA A 277 10.97 -3.04 -8.88
CA ALA A 277 10.42 -3.29 -10.21
C ALA A 277 9.17 -2.45 -10.51
N PHE A 278 8.29 -2.20 -9.52
CA PHE A 278 7.14 -1.31 -9.67
C PHE A 278 7.57 0.14 -9.89
N ALA A 279 8.53 0.64 -9.12
CA ALA A 279 9.10 1.97 -9.31
C ALA A 279 9.74 2.13 -10.70
N ASN A 280 10.45 1.10 -11.19
CA ASN A 280 10.94 1.07 -12.55
C ASN A 280 9.81 1.24 -13.58
N ARG A 281 8.64 0.62 -13.36
CA ARG A 281 7.48 0.75 -14.25
C ARG A 281 6.94 2.18 -14.27
N ILE A 282 6.81 2.84 -13.12
CA ILE A 282 6.39 4.25 -13.03
C ILE A 282 7.34 5.13 -13.85
N LEU A 283 8.64 5.06 -13.57
CA LEU A 283 9.65 5.89 -14.24
C LEU A 283 9.74 5.58 -15.74
N SER A 284 9.64 4.31 -16.12
CA SER A 284 9.65 3.89 -17.53
C SER A 284 8.40 4.32 -18.30
N ALA A 285 7.26 4.45 -17.62
CA ALA A 285 6.02 4.98 -18.21
C ALA A 285 6.03 6.51 -18.39
N GLY A 286 7.08 7.19 -17.93
CA GLY A 286 7.19 8.65 -17.95
C GLY A 286 6.61 9.34 -16.71
N GLY A 287 6.23 8.57 -15.68
CA GLY A 287 5.90 9.12 -14.37
C GLY A 287 7.12 9.59 -13.61
N LYS A 288 6.90 10.13 -12.41
CA LYS A 288 7.95 10.60 -11.50
C LYS A 288 7.75 10.01 -10.11
N ILE A 289 8.83 9.77 -9.40
CA ILE A 289 8.79 9.38 -7.98
C ILE A 289 9.53 10.46 -7.19
N LEU A 290 8.85 11.03 -6.21
CA LEU A 290 9.37 11.97 -5.24
C LEU A 290 9.48 11.24 -3.90
N LEU A 291 10.68 10.75 -3.58
CA LEU A 291 10.91 10.12 -2.29
C LEU A 291 10.92 11.18 -1.19
N VAL A 292 10.03 11.04 -0.24
CA VAL A 292 9.97 11.88 0.95
C VAL A 292 11.17 11.51 1.85
N PRO A 293 12.02 12.49 2.21
CA PRO A 293 13.16 12.24 3.10
C PRO A 293 12.73 11.68 4.45
N GLN A 294 13.64 10.94 5.11
CA GLN A 294 13.38 10.45 6.46
C GLN A 294 13.11 11.59 7.44
N ALA A 295 12.14 11.40 8.32
CA ALA A 295 11.67 12.37 9.32
C ALA A 295 11.10 13.67 8.72
N PHE A 296 10.65 13.64 7.48
CA PHE A 296 9.96 14.76 6.86
C PHE A 296 8.60 15.04 7.53
N SER A 297 8.32 16.33 7.71
CA SER A 297 7.01 16.83 8.09
C SER A 297 6.78 18.14 7.35
N GLY A 298 5.88 18.12 6.37
CA GLY A 298 5.55 19.25 5.52
C GLY A 298 4.14 19.77 5.79
N THR A 299 3.98 21.09 5.88
CA THR A 299 2.66 21.75 5.85
C THR A 299 2.57 22.61 4.60
N PHE A 300 1.52 22.38 3.82
CA PHE A 300 1.22 23.07 2.58
C PHE A 300 -0.12 23.78 2.76
N GLN A 301 -0.16 25.08 2.50
CA GLN A 301 -1.34 25.90 2.79
C GLN A 301 -1.77 26.66 1.53
N ALA A 302 -3.08 26.70 1.29
CA ALA A 302 -3.70 27.62 0.34
C ALA A 302 -5.02 28.13 0.94
N GLY A 303 -5.14 29.46 1.02
CA GLY A 303 -6.27 30.09 1.71
C GLY A 303 -6.40 29.58 3.15
N GLN A 304 -7.59 29.06 3.48
CA GLN A 304 -7.96 28.54 4.79
C GLN A 304 -7.68 27.05 4.95
N GLN A 305 -7.09 26.39 3.94
CA GLN A 305 -6.89 24.95 3.95
C GLN A 305 -5.41 24.59 4.06
N LYS A 306 -5.15 23.57 4.88
CA LYS A 306 -3.80 23.03 5.11
C LYS A 306 -3.77 21.54 4.83
N LEU A 307 -2.73 21.12 4.13
CA LEU A 307 -2.35 19.73 3.94
C LEU A 307 -1.07 19.50 4.74
N LYS A 308 -1.11 18.58 5.70
CA LYS A 308 0.06 18.13 6.46
C LYS A 308 0.42 16.73 6.01
N LEU A 309 1.57 16.59 5.36
CA LEU A 309 2.14 15.29 5.00
C LEU A 309 3.22 14.97 6.03
N GLN A 310 3.05 13.85 6.73
CA GLN A 310 3.92 13.49 7.85
C GLN A 310 4.39 12.05 7.71
N GLN A 311 5.67 11.82 7.99
CA GLN A 311 6.19 10.47 8.11
C GLN A 311 5.97 9.91 9.53
N CYS A 312 5.48 8.68 9.62
CA CYS A 312 5.28 7.98 10.87
C CYS A 312 6.60 7.60 11.56
N LYS A 313 6.54 7.34 12.86
CA LYS A 313 7.72 7.19 13.74
C LYS A 313 8.31 5.77 13.82
N GLY A 314 7.73 4.81 13.12
CA GLY A 314 8.22 3.43 13.09
C GLY A 314 9.59 3.31 12.42
N ALA A 315 10.23 2.16 12.60
CA ALA A 315 11.50 1.86 11.95
C ALA A 315 11.31 1.73 10.42
N PRO A 316 12.31 2.08 9.57
CA PRO A 316 12.19 1.94 8.12
C PRO A 316 11.89 0.51 7.62
N THR A 317 12.17 -0.51 8.43
CA THR A 317 11.85 -1.93 8.19
C THR A 317 10.39 -2.29 8.50
N ASP A 318 9.69 -1.47 9.28
CA ASP A 318 8.26 -1.56 9.54
C ASP A 318 7.53 -0.60 8.60
N ARG A 319 7.04 -1.12 7.47
CA ARG A 319 6.44 -0.27 6.43
C ARG A 319 5.14 0.39 6.90
N ASN A 320 4.32 -0.31 7.66
CA ASN A 320 3.07 0.24 8.21
C ASN A 320 3.40 1.37 9.20
N GLY A 321 4.38 1.15 10.09
CA GLY A 321 4.78 2.12 11.10
C GLY A 321 5.62 3.30 10.60
N SER A 322 6.26 3.21 9.44
CA SER A 322 7.16 4.27 8.90
C SER A 322 6.65 4.96 7.63
N GLY A 323 5.41 4.65 7.23
CA GLY A 323 4.74 5.24 6.07
C GLY A 323 4.41 6.73 6.21
N LEU A 324 3.64 7.24 5.25
CA LEU A 324 3.10 8.60 5.24
C LEU A 324 1.66 8.62 5.75
N VAL A 325 1.33 9.66 6.51
CA VAL A 325 -0.03 10.03 6.88
C VAL A 325 -0.35 11.40 6.30
N LEU A 326 -1.60 11.58 5.89
CA LEU A 326 -2.12 12.84 5.40
C LEU A 326 -3.17 13.39 6.37
N VAL A 327 -2.95 14.61 6.84
CA VAL A 327 -3.97 15.39 7.55
C VAL A 327 -4.38 16.57 6.69
N VAL A 328 -5.68 16.71 6.43
CA VAL A 328 -6.24 17.86 5.71
C VAL A 328 -7.08 18.66 6.68
N GLU A 329 -6.80 19.95 6.85
CA GLU A 329 -7.48 20.85 7.78
C GLU A 329 -8.14 21.99 7.03
N ASP A 330 -9.34 22.36 7.47
CA ASP A 330 -10.06 23.54 7.01
C ASP A 330 -10.28 24.51 8.17
N GLN A 331 -9.68 25.69 8.10
CA GLN A 331 -9.75 26.72 9.15
C GLN A 331 -11.10 27.43 9.19
N ASN A 332 -11.92 27.36 8.13
CA ASN A 332 -13.27 27.92 8.15
C ASN A 332 -14.20 27.14 9.08
N THR A 333 -14.05 25.82 9.10
CA THR A 333 -14.85 24.92 9.93
C THR A 333 -14.12 24.47 11.19
N ASP A 334 -12.80 24.70 11.27
CA ASP A 334 -11.88 24.22 12.31
C ASP A 334 -11.88 22.68 12.44
N ARG A 335 -12.00 21.99 11.29
CA ARG A 335 -12.12 20.52 11.22
C ARG A 335 -11.03 19.90 10.37
N GLY A 336 -10.77 18.62 10.62
CA GLY A 336 -9.78 17.84 9.89
C GLY A 336 -10.28 16.53 9.31
N TRP A 337 -9.55 16.04 8.31
CA TRP A 337 -9.59 14.66 7.84
C TRP A 337 -8.25 13.98 8.14
N LEU A 338 -8.29 12.74 8.61
CA LEU A 338 -7.12 11.92 8.88
C LEU A 338 -7.11 10.69 7.96
N LEU A 339 -6.10 10.60 7.09
CA LEU A 339 -5.86 9.46 6.21
C LEU A 339 -4.62 8.72 6.68
N THR A 340 -4.81 7.50 7.16
CA THR A 340 -3.82 6.77 7.96
C THR A 340 -2.93 5.82 7.16
N GLY A 341 -3.38 5.39 5.97
CA GLY A 341 -2.81 4.19 5.33
C GLY A 341 -2.94 3.03 6.30
N ASP A 342 -1.83 2.35 6.59
CA ASP A 342 -1.78 1.29 7.61
C ASP A 342 -1.10 1.70 8.91
N ALA A 343 -0.82 2.99 9.09
CA ALA A 343 -0.10 3.43 10.26
C ALA A 343 -0.94 3.31 11.54
N PRO A 344 -0.43 2.65 12.60
CA PRO A 344 -1.08 2.66 13.91
C PRO A 344 -1.06 4.08 14.49
N TYR A 345 -2.14 4.47 15.18
CA TYR A 345 -2.36 5.83 15.66
C TYR A 345 -1.23 6.36 16.56
N ASN A 346 -0.59 5.49 17.35
CA ASN A 346 0.51 5.88 18.23
C ASN A 346 1.83 6.20 17.51
N LEU A 347 1.96 5.83 16.24
CA LEU A 347 3.12 6.17 15.40
C LEU A 347 2.90 7.43 14.55
N ILE A 348 1.67 7.95 14.50
CA ILE A 348 1.35 9.20 13.81
C ILE A 348 1.93 10.38 14.61
N PRO A 349 2.71 11.29 13.98
CA PRO A 349 3.37 12.38 14.68
C PRO A 349 2.47 13.61 14.89
N GLY A 350 2.76 14.34 15.96
CA GLY A 350 2.12 15.62 16.26
C GLY A 350 0.71 15.51 16.83
N PRO A 351 0.13 16.64 17.25
CA PRO A 351 -1.28 16.66 17.61
C PRO A 351 -2.13 16.49 16.36
N LEU A 352 -3.09 15.58 16.44
CA LEU A 352 -4.17 15.49 15.47
C LEU A 352 -5.15 16.67 15.66
N PRO A 353 -5.90 17.07 14.63
CA PRO A 353 -7.02 17.99 14.79
C PRO A 353 -7.95 17.54 15.91
N SER A 354 -8.36 18.48 16.76
CA SER A 354 -9.26 18.19 17.89
C SER A 354 -10.68 17.83 17.44
N ASP A 355 -11.10 18.29 16.25
CA ASP A 355 -12.34 17.91 15.62
C ASP A 355 -12.08 17.28 14.24
N LEU A 356 -12.34 15.97 14.14
CA LEU A 356 -12.20 15.22 12.90
C LEU A 356 -13.58 15.01 12.26
N ALA A 357 -13.74 15.53 11.04
CA ALA A 357 -14.89 15.25 10.18
C ALA A 357 -14.78 13.86 9.54
N ALA A 358 -13.56 13.38 9.31
CA ALA A 358 -13.30 12.07 8.73
C ALA A 358 -12.06 11.41 9.33
N VAL A 359 -12.15 10.10 9.59
CA VAL A 359 -11.00 9.25 9.93
C VAL A 359 -11.04 8.01 9.05
N VAL A 360 -9.98 7.78 8.28
CA VAL A 360 -9.75 6.51 7.60
C VAL A 360 -9.16 5.54 8.61
N VAL A 361 -9.81 4.39 8.78
CA VAL A 361 -9.35 3.36 9.72
C VAL A 361 -8.08 2.72 9.16
N PRO A 362 -7.02 2.57 9.97
CA PRO A 362 -5.76 2.00 9.50
C PRO A 362 -5.91 0.51 9.15
N HIS A 363 -5.12 0.05 8.19
CA HIS A 363 -4.93 -1.38 7.87
C HIS A 363 -6.26 -2.11 7.72
N HIS A 364 -7.18 -1.48 6.98
CA HIS A 364 -8.50 -2.04 6.65
C HIS A 364 -9.39 -2.38 7.87
N GLY A 365 -8.99 -1.97 9.08
CA GLY A 365 -9.59 -2.41 10.34
C GLY A 365 -8.93 -3.61 10.99
N ALA A 366 -7.62 -3.82 10.81
CA ALA A 366 -6.85 -4.79 11.57
C ALA A 366 -6.71 -4.42 13.05
N ASP A 367 -6.37 -5.42 13.87
CA ASP A 367 -6.01 -5.18 15.26
C ASP A 367 -4.61 -4.57 15.35
N MET A 368 -4.56 -3.26 15.53
CA MET A 368 -3.31 -2.48 15.67
C MET A 368 -2.69 -2.59 17.08
N GLY A 369 -3.25 -3.43 17.95
CA GLY A 369 -2.78 -3.64 19.32
C GLY A 369 -3.14 -2.50 20.29
N PRO A 370 -2.94 -2.70 21.61
CA PRO A 370 -3.43 -1.81 22.66
C PRO A 370 -2.75 -0.43 22.70
N GLY A 371 -1.56 -0.30 22.09
CA GLY A 371 -0.86 0.98 21.98
C GLY A 371 -1.51 1.95 21.00
N SER A 372 -2.17 1.43 19.96
CA SER A 372 -2.80 2.20 18.90
C SER A 372 -4.22 2.61 19.28
N LYS A 373 -4.36 3.79 19.91
CA LYS A 373 -5.65 4.30 20.37
C LYS A 373 -6.30 5.18 19.30
N PRO A 374 -7.52 4.85 18.81
CA PRO A 374 -8.22 5.70 17.86
C PRO A 374 -8.47 7.11 18.41
N PRO A 375 -8.54 8.14 17.54
CA PRO A 375 -8.99 9.45 17.94
C PRO A 375 -10.46 9.38 18.42
N LEU A 376 -10.79 10.24 19.39
CA LEU A 376 -12.16 10.37 19.89
C LEU A 376 -13.10 10.80 18.75
N CYS A 377 -14.29 10.21 18.71
CA CYS A 377 -15.34 10.68 17.83
C CYS A 377 -15.67 12.14 18.16
N SER A 378 -15.78 12.95 17.11
CA SER A 378 -16.15 14.35 17.22
C SER A 378 -17.51 14.51 17.91
N GLN A 379 -17.67 15.61 18.67
CA GLN A 379 -18.95 16.04 19.24
C GLN A 379 -19.83 16.76 18.21
N HIS A 380 -19.31 17.08 17.03
CA HIS A 380 -20.08 17.64 15.93
C HIS A 380 -21.08 16.60 15.40
N ALA A 381 -22.28 17.04 14.99
CA ALA A 381 -23.35 16.16 14.49
C ALA A 381 -23.01 15.39 13.20
N TYR A 382 -21.90 15.75 12.56
CA TYR A 382 -21.41 15.16 11.33
C TYR A 382 -19.95 14.75 11.49
N SER A 383 -19.69 13.45 11.54
CA SER A 383 -18.36 12.86 11.51
C SER A 383 -18.45 11.47 10.85
N ARG A 384 -17.35 11.00 10.26
CA ARG A 384 -17.29 9.76 9.51
C ARG A 384 -16.06 8.94 9.88
N LEU A 385 -16.29 7.67 10.24
CA LEU A 385 -15.23 6.66 10.33
C LEU A 385 -15.33 5.75 9.11
N LEU A 386 -14.24 5.61 8.36
CA LEU A 386 -14.25 5.00 7.04
C LEU A 386 -13.41 3.73 7.02
N TYR A 387 -14.04 2.60 6.70
CA TYR A 387 -13.36 1.31 6.48
C TYR A 387 -13.26 1.01 4.99
N SER A 388 -12.04 0.77 4.51
CA SER A 388 -11.78 0.26 3.16
C SER A 388 -11.41 -1.21 3.23
N PHE A 389 -12.27 -2.08 2.72
CA PHE A 389 -12.00 -3.51 2.56
C PHE A 389 -12.90 -4.11 1.47
N GLY A 390 -12.57 -5.32 1.03
CA GLY A 390 -13.32 -6.04 0.01
C GLY A 390 -14.16 -7.19 0.56
N PRO A 391 -15.28 -7.55 -0.09
CA PRO A 391 -16.13 -8.65 0.36
C PRO A 391 -15.36 -9.97 0.42
N GLY A 392 -15.43 -10.62 1.58
CA GLY A 392 -14.79 -11.92 1.77
C GLY A 392 -13.26 -11.90 1.70
N ASN A 393 -12.64 -10.74 1.97
CA ASN A 393 -11.19 -10.67 2.20
C ASN A 393 -10.77 -11.67 3.27
N ALA A 394 -9.55 -12.18 3.14
CA ALA A 394 -8.97 -13.14 4.05
C ALA A 394 -7.45 -13.11 3.92
N HIS A 395 -6.75 -13.21 5.05
CA HIS A 395 -5.29 -13.27 5.11
C HIS A 395 -4.81 -14.67 5.49
N GLY A 396 -3.76 -15.12 4.81
CA GLY A 396 -3.18 -16.45 4.99
C GLY A 396 -4.18 -17.59 4.80
N ARG A 397 -3.80 -18.77 5.29
CA ARG A 397 -4.69 -19.93 5.40
C ARG A 397 -5.59 -19.90 6.65
N THR A 398 -5.40 -18.89 7.49
CA THR A 398 -6.10 -18.68 8.77
C THR A 398 -7.48 -18.05 8.59
N SER A 399 -7.70 -17.40 7.43
CA SER A 399 -8.91 -16.63 7.14
C SER A 399 -9.18 -15.53 8.17
N VAL A 400 -8.13 -14.90 8.71
CA VAL A 400 -8.27 -13.61 9.40
C VAL A 400 -8.88 -12.62 8.40
N ARG A 401 -9.92 -11.89 8.83
CA ARG A 401 -10.66 -10.97 7.97
C ARG A 401 -10.69 -9.60 8.60
N HIS A 402 -10.61 -8.59 7.74
CA HIS A 402 -10.79 -7.21 8.10
C HIS A 402 -12.19 -6.73 7.69
N PRO A 403 -12.84 -5.88 8.51
CA PRO A 403 -12.38 -5.41 9.81
C PRO A 403 -12.40 -6.50 10.88
N THR A 404 -11.52 -6.39 11.87
CA THR A 404 -11.46 -7.30 13.03
C THR A 404 -12.39 -6.84 14.16
N ALA A 405 -12.80 -7.77 15.02
CA ALA A 405 -13.60 -7.43 16.19
C ALA A 405 -12.86 -6.51 17.19
N ALA A 406 -11.53 -6.67 17.30
CA ALA A 406 -10.69 -5.84 18.17
C ALA A 406 -10.65 -4.38 17.68
N ALA A 407 -10.42 -4.17 16.38
CA ALA A 407 -10.43 -2.83 15.79
C ALA A 407 -11.78 -2.12 15.98
N VAL A 408 -12.89 -2.81 15.67
CA VAL A 408 -14.24 -2.26 15.85
C VAL A 408 -14.50 -1.91 17.32
N SER A 409 -14.11 -2.78 18.25
CA SER A 409 -14.26 -2.53 19.68
C SER A 409 -13.44 -1.32 20.17
N ALA A 410 -12.21 -1.16 19.69
CA ALA A 410 -11.35 -0.02 20.04
C ALA A 410 -11.92 1.32 19.54
N HIS A 411 -12.45 1.36 18.32
CA HIS A 411 -13.10 2.55 17.79
C HIS A 411 -14.43 2.83 18.51
N SER A 412 -15.21 1.80 18.84
CA SER A 412 -16.42 1.99 19.68
C SER A 412 -16.11 2.51 21.07
N ALA A 413 -15.02 2.06 21.70
CA ALA A 413 -14.57 2.62 22.97
C ALA A 413 -14.14 4.10 22.87
N SER A 414 -13.82 4.56 21.65
CA SER A 414 -13.48 5.96 21.35
C SER A 414 -14.71 6.78 20.91
N GLY A 415 -15.92 6.26 21.07
CA GLY A 415 -17.18 6.96 20.80
C GLY A 415 -17.76 6.74 19.39
N TRP A 416 -17.11 5.96 18.53
CA TRP A 416 -17.62 5.65 17.20
C TRP A 416 -18.69 4.56 17.25
N GLY A 417 -19.96 4.92 17.04
CA GLY A 417 -21.08 3.98 17.07
C GLY A 417 -21.06 3.01 15.88
N HIS A 418 -20.74 1.73 16.10
CA HIS A 418 -20.68 0.70 15.04
C HIS A 418 -21.99 -0.05 14.81
N GLY A 419 -23.03 0.23 15.61
CA GLY A 419 -24.38 -0.32 15.43
C GLY A 419 -24.38 -1.83 15.25
N ALA A 420 -24.96 -2.31 14.15
CA ALA A 420 -25.13 -3.73 13.83
C ALA A 420 -23.83 -4.52 13.60
N TRP A 421 -22.67 -3.85 13.51
CA TRP A 421 -21.37 -4.53 13.52
C TRP A 421 -20.94 -4.99 14.92
N LEU A 422 -21.70 -4.60 15.95
CA LEU A 422 -21.61 -5.13 17.30
C LEU A 422 -22.94 -5.82 17.66
N PRO A 423 -22.92 -7.07 18.17
CA PRO A 423 -21.75 -7.88 18.49
C PRO A 423 -21.06 -8.50 17.24
N PRO A 424 -19.82 -8.98 17.36
CA PRO A 424 -19.08 -9.63 16.27
C PRO A 424 -19.81 -10.84 15.64
N PRO A 425 -19.47 -11.22 14.39
CA PRO A 425 -18.39 -10.69 13.56
C PRO A 425 -18.78 -9.41 12.80
N PRO A 426 -17.87 -8.40 12.73
CA PRO A 426 -18.16 -7.14 12.06
C PRO A 426 -18.24 -7.29 10.54
N GLY A 427 -18.72 -6.24 9.87
CA GLY A 427 -18.70 -6.15 8.41
C GLY A 427 -19.67 -7.08 7.68
N ARG A 428 -20.67 -7.69 8.35
CA ARG A 428 -21.66 -8.58 7.69
C ARG A 428 -22.86 -7.89 7.04
N GLY A 429 -22.96 -6.58 7.20
CA GLY A 429 -23.99 -5.76 6.58
C GLY A 429 -23.49 -4.33 6.42
N LEU A 430 -24.31 -3.48 5.79
CA LEU A 430 -23.99 -2.08 5.57
C LEU A 430 -23.71 -1.38 6.92
N ALA A 431 -22.59 -0.67 7.01
CA ALA A 431 -22.29 0.15 8.18
C ALA A 431 -23.32 1.30 8.30
N GLY A 432 -23.68 1.66 9.53
CA GLY A 432 -24.54 2.81 9.81
C GLY A 432 -23.75 3.99 10.37
N HIS A 433 -24.24 5.21 10.18
CA HIS A 433 -23.57 6.42 10.66
C HIS A 433 -23.26 6.36 12.17
N PRO A 434 -22.09 6.86 12.62
CA PRO A 434 -21.07 7.59 11.83
C PRO A 434 -20.11 6.69 11.03
N VAL A 435 -20.26 5.37 11.05
CA VAL A 435 -19.36 4.43 10.39
C VAL A 435 -19.83 4.13 8.96
N LEU A 436 -18.92 4.19 8.00
CA LEU A 436 -19.16 3.82 6.60
C LEU A 436 -18.09 2.83 6.13
N ALA A 437 -18.47 2.00 5.16
CA ALA A 437 -17.60 0.94 4.65
C ALA A 437 -17.80 0.72 3.16
N THR A 438 -16.72 0.43 2.44
CA THR A 438 -16.77 0.16 0.99
C THR A 438 -17.47 -1.16 0.66
N ALA A 439 -17.54 -2.09 1.61
CA ALA A 439 -18.10 -3.42 1.40
C ALA A 439 -18.75 -4.01 2.67
N SER A 440 -19.41 -5.15 2.48
CA SER A 440 -19.74 -6.11 3.53
C SER A 440 -19.49 -7.55 3.08
N HIS A 441 -19.08 -8.37 4.04
CA HIS A 441 -18.95 -9.80 3.87
C HIS A 441 -20.31 -10.47 3.70
N PRO A 442 -20.38 -11.58 2.93
CA PRO A 442 -19.27 -12.19 2.21
C PRO A 442 -19.06 -11.66 0.78
N HIS A 443 -20.03 -10.95 0.18
CA HIS A 443 -20.06 -10.74 -1.28
C HIS A 443 -20.46 -9.33 -1.74
N SER A 444 -20.76 -8.40 -0.84
CA SER A 444 -21.44 -7.16 -1.21
C SER A 444 -20.48 -5.97 -1.26
N HIS A 445 -20.26 -5.45 -2.47
CA HIS A 445 -19.73 -4.11 -2.66
C HIS A 445 -20.79 -3.07 -2.37
N HIS A 446 -20.41 -1.97 -1.72
CA HIS A 446 -21.30 -0.85 -1.44
C HIS A 446 -20.96 0.38 -2.29
N GLY A 447 -19.85 0.38 -3.03
CA GLY A 447 -19.36 1.55 -3.75
C GLY A 447 -18.63 2.52 -2.82
N GLY A 448 -18.07 3.57 -3.41
CA GLY A 448 -17.29 4.57 -2.68
C GLY A 448 -18.12 5.45 -1.76
N ILE A 449 -17.42 6.19 -0.90
CA ILE A 449 -17.97 7.05 0.15
C ILE A 449 -17.47 8.48 -0.06
N ALA A 450 -18.34 9.48 -0.10
CA ALA A 450 -17.97 10.90 -0.14
C ALA A 450 -18.20 11.58 1.21
N VAL A 451 -17.21 12.33 1.71
CA VAL A 451 -17.30 13.03 2.99
C VAL A 451 -16.98 14.52 2.79
N GLY A 452 -17.84 15.41 3.28
CA GLY A 452 -17.63 16.85 3.32
C GLY A 452 -17.10 17.34 4.67
N TRP A 453 -17.03 18.66 4.86
CA TRP A 453 -16.53 19.26 6.10
C TRP A 453 -17.56 19.22 7.24
N THR A 454 -18.80 19.64 7.01
CA THR A 454 -19.83 19.76 8.07
C THR A 454 -21.11 18.98 7.78
N SER A 455 -21.27 18.48 6.55
CA SER A 455 -22.42 17.71 6.11
C SER A 455 -22.07 16.82 4.92
N ALA A 456 -22.99 15.94 4.54
CA ALA A 456 -22.89 15.10 3.35
C ALA A 456 -22.71 16.02 2.11
N PRO A 457 -21.66 15.82 1.31
CA PRO A 457 -21.40 16.69 0.18
C PRO A 457 -22.32 16.35 -0.99
N PRO A 458 -22.60 17.30 -1.91
CA PRO A 458 -23.29 17.00 -3.15
C PRO A 458 -22.43 16.11 -4.05
N THR A 459 -23.05 15.38 -4.98
CA THR A 459 -22.31 14.62 -6.00
C THR A 459 -21.35 15.51 -6.79
N ALA A 460 -20.09 15.10 -6.89
CA ALA A 460 -19.09 15.79 -7.70
C ALA A 460 -19.45 15.74 -9.19
N ALA A 461 -19.90 16.87 -9.75
CA ALA A 461 -20.46 16.94 -11.10
C ALA A 461 -19.52 16.40 -12.20
N HIS A 462 -18.22 16.71 -12.10
CA HIS A 462 -17.24 16.17 -13.07
C HIS A 462 -17.14 14.64 -12.98
N LEU A 463 -16.99 14.08 -11.78
CA LEU A 463 -16.89 12.62 -11.59
C LEU A 463 -18.14 11.89 -12.08
N ALA A 464 -19.34 12.47 -11.93
CA ALA A 464 -20.57 11.89 -12.47
C ALA A 464 -20.59 11.73 -14.01
N SER A 465 -19.73 12.46 -14.72
CA SER A 465 -19.62 12.44 -16.19
C SER A 465 -18.31 11.82 -16.70
N CYS A 466 -17.35 11.56 -15.82
CA CYS A 466 -16.06 11.03 -16.19
C CYS A 466 -16.14 9.52 -16.43
N GLY A 467 -15.80 9.06 -17.64
CA GLY A 467 -15.84 7.63 -18.00
C GLY A 467 -14.81 6.74 -17.28
N LYS A 468 -13.99 7.30 -16.38
CA LYS A 468 -13.03 6.58 -15.53
C LYS A 468 -13.27 6.79 -14.03
N ALA A 469 -14.31 7.52 -13.65
CA ALA A 469 -14.62 7.71 -12.23
C ALA A 469 -15.26 6.45 -11.67
N MET A 470 -14.71 5.94 -10.56
CA MET A 470 -15.37 4.90 -9.79
C MET A 470 -16.65 5.43 -9.13
N GLN A 471 -17.61 4.53 -8.94
CA GLN A 471 -18.90 4.88 -8.36
C GLN A 471 -18.75 5.23 -6.87
N VAL A 472 -19.40 6.34 -6.49
CA VAL A 472 -19.55 6.80 -5.11
C VAL A 472 -21.03 6.89 -4.80
N THR A 473 -21.45 6.15 -3.79
CA THR A 473 -22.86 5.81 -3.52
C THR A 473 -23.27 6.16 -2.09
N GLN A 474 -22.30 6.43 -1.21
CA GLN A 474 -22.49 6.73 0.21
C GLN A 474 -22.00 8.16 0.55
N THR A 475 -22.59 8.78 1.58
CA THR A 475 -22.20 10.13 2.07
C THR A 475 -22.23 10.29 3.58
#